data_AF-A0A699V3T5-F1
#
_entry.id   AF-A0A699V3T5-F1
#
_cell.length_a   1.000
_cell.length_b   1.000
_cell.length_c   1.000
_cell.angle_alpha   90.00
_cell.angle_beta   90.00
_cell.angle_gamma   90.00
#
_symmetry.space_group_name_H-M   'P 1'
#
loop_
_entity.id
_entity.type
_entity.pdbx_description
1 polymer ?
#
loop_
_entity_poly.entity_id
_entity_poly.type
_entity_poly.pdbx_seq_one_letter_code
_entity_poly.pdbx_strand_id
1 'polypeptide(L)' 'AKVKTINKDVRLQDLVDGKKVIVNEASIRCDLRLDDAEGTTCLPNAAIFEELARIGYEKPS' A
#
# COMPACT_ATOMS: atom_id res chain seq x y z
N ALA A 1 -8.83 7.68 -0.59
CA ALA A 1 -7.36 7.60 -0.43
C ALA A 1 -6.61 8.70 -1.18
N LYS A 2 -5.47 9.15 -0.64
CA LYS A 2 -4.51 10.08 -1.28
C LYS A 2 -3.11 9.49 -1.24
N VAL A 3 -2.46 9.37 -2.40
CA VAL A 3 -1.04 8.99 -2.51
C VAL A 3 -0.17 10.23 -2.34
N LYS A 4 0.93 10.10 -1.58
CA LYS A 4 1.97 11.13 -1.42
C LYS A 4 3.35 10.50 -1.45
N THR A 5 4.30 11.19 -2.06
CA THR A 5 5.73 10.89 -1.94
C THR A 5 6.33 11.75 -0.84
N ILE A 6 6.94 11.14 0.18
CA ILE A 6 7.56 11.83 1.31
C ILE A 6 8.96 11.24 1.48
N ASN A 7 10.01 12.06 1.41
CA ASN A 7 11.40 11.60 1.55
C ASN A 7 11.75 10.40 0.63
N LYS A 8 11.22 10.40 -0.61
CA LYS A 8 11.34 9.31 -1.61
C LYS A 8 10.55 8.03 -1.29
N ASP A 9 9.83 7.98 -0.17
CA ASP A 9 8.89 6.90 0.17
C ASP A 9 7.48 7.20 -0.35
N VAL A 10 6.83 6.22 -0.95
CA VAL A 10 5.44 6.34 -1.45
C VAL A 10 4.49 5.90 -0.36
N ARG A 11 3.53 6.76 -0.02
CA ARG A 11 2.60 6.56 1.09
C ARG A 11 1.16 6.75 0.62
N LEU A 12 0.33 5.74 0.84
CA LEU A 12 -1.12 5.82 0.67
C LEU A 12 -1.73 6.22 2.00
N GLN A 13 -2.49 7.32 2.01
CA GLN A 13 -3.14 7.85 3.20
C GLN A 13 -4.64 7.86 3.02
N ASP A 14 -5.37 7.37 4.02
CA ASP A 14 -6.82 7.46 4.04
C ASP A 14 -7.39 7.63 5.44
N LEU A 15 -8.69 7.90 5.51
CA LEU A 15 -9.48 7.92 6.75
C LEU A 15 -10.37 6.68 6.77
N VAL A 16 -10.16 5.80 7.75
CA VAL A 16 -10.99 4.62 8.01
C VAL A 16 -11.60 4.78 9.40
N ASP A 17 -12.93 4.81 9.50
CA ASP A 17 -13.66 5.02 10.76
C ASP A 17 -13.18 6.26 11.55
N GLY A 18 -12.89 7.35 10.83
CA GLY A 18 -12.37 8.60 11.40
C GLY A 18 -10.92 8.53 11.87
N LYS A 19 -10.26 7.37 11.77
CA LYS A 19 -8.84 7.18 12.07
C LYS A 19 -8.00 7.30 10.81
N LYS A 20 -6.91 8.05 10.89
CA LYS A 20 -5.96 8.18 9.79
C LYS A 20 -5.16 6.88 9.67
N VAL A 21 -5.29 6.21 8.53
CA VAL A 21 -4.48 5.05 8.15
C VAL A 21 -3.42 5.50 7.16
N ILE A 22 -2.20 5.02 7.35
CA ILE A 22 -1.08 5.29 6.44
C ILE A 22 -0.43 3.96 6.11
N VAL A 23 -0.42 3.62 4.83
CA VAL A 23 0.21 2.43 4.29
C VAL A 23 1.43 2.87 3.48
N ASN A 24 2.58 2.24 3.72
CA ASN A 24 3.80 2.45 2.94
C ASN A 24 4.33 1.13 2.40
N GLU A 25 5.36 1.21 1.57
CA GLU A 25 5.91 0.05 0.88
C GLU A 25 6.45 -1.00 1.85
N ALA A 26 7.17 -0.56 2.89
CA ALA A 26 7.73 -1.46 3.89
C ALA A 26 6.64 -2.21 4.68
N SER A 27 5.53 -1.54 5.03
CA SER A 27 4.43 -2.22 5.71
C SER A 27 3.78 -3.27 4.82
N ILE A 28 3.55 -2.96 3.54
CA ILE A 28 2.97 -3.92 2.58
C ILE A 28 3.89 -5.13 2.41
N ARG A 29 5.21 -4.92 2.27
CA ARG A 29 6.17 -6.00 2.10
C ARG A 29 6.26 -6.90 3.33
N CYS A 30 6.26 -6.31 4.51
CA CYS A 30 6.24 -7.03 5.78
C CYS A 30 4.96 -7.87 5.92
N ASP A 31 3.79 -7.26 5.72
CA ASP A 31 2.49 -7.91 5.91
C ASP A 31 2.24 -9.02 4.87
N LEU A 32 2.67 -8.80 3.62
CA LEU A 32 2.54 -9.77 2.54
C LEU A 32 3.73 -10.75 2.46
N ARG A 33 4.73 -10.62 3.36
CA ARG A 33 5.96 -11.42 3.38
C ARG A 33 6.67 -11.46 2.02
N LEU A 34 6.63 -10.35 1.28
CA LEU A 34 7.28 -10.23 -0.02
C LEU A 34 8.81 -10.21 0.07
N ASP A 35 9.34 -10.02 1.28
CA ASP A 35 10.78 -10.05 1.56
C ASP A 35 11.35 -11.48 1.59
N ASP A 36 10.51 -12.54 1.68
CA ASP A 36 10.93 -13.95 1.84
C ASP A 36 11.11 -14.72 0.52
N ALA A 37 10.67 -14.19 -0.63
CA ALA A 37 10.67 -14.93 -1.89
C ALA A 37 11.70 -14.37 -2.88
N GLU A 38 12.91 -14.95 -2.85
CA GLU A 38 13.85 -14.91 -3.99
C GLU A 38 13.13 -15.39 -5.27
N GLY A 39 12.55 -14.49 -6.06
CA GLY A 39 12.11 -14.81 -7.42
C GLY A 39 10.63 -14.62 -7.76
N THR A 40 9.75 -14.20 -6.84
CA THR A 40 8.52 -13.53 -7.29
C THR A 40 8.89 -12.10 -7.60
N THR A 41 8.84 -11.74 -8.90
CA THR A 41 8.91 -10.36 -9.36
C THR A 41 7.79 -9.58 -8.71
N CYS A 42 8.07 -9.04 -7.52
CA CYS A 42 7.20 -8.12 -6.82
C CYS A 42 6.76 -7.07 -7.84
N LEU A 43 5.45 -6.91 -8.00
CA LEU A 43 4.90 -5.88 -8.88
C LEU A 43 5.62 -4.57 -8.55
N PRO A 44 6.11 -3.83 -9.57
CA PRO A 44 6.85 -2.60 -9.30
C PRO A 44 6.02 -1.72 -8.38
N ASN A 45 6.62 -1.21 -7.30
CA ASN A 45 5.91 -0.59 -6.16
C ASN A 45 4.81 0.40 -6.57
N ALA A 46 5.00 1.14 -7.67
CA ALA A 46 4.01 2.04 -8.24
C ALA A 46 2.69 1.34 -8.65
N ALA A 47 2.76 0.16 -9.27
CA ALA A 47 1.60 -0.62 -9.70
C ALA A 47 0.78 -1.16 -8.53
N ILE A 48 1.44 -1.57 -7.42
CA ILE A 48 0.74 -2.01 -6.20
C ILE A 48 -0.09 -0.85 -5.62
N PHE A 49 0.50 0.34 -5.52
CA PHE A 49 -0.22 1.51 -4.99
C PHE A 49 -1.34 1.99 -5.93
N GLU A 50 -1.14 1.88 -7.24
CA GLU A 50 -2.17 2.22 -8.23
C GLU A 50 -3.36 1.25 -8.16
N GLU A 51 -3.09 -0.06 -8.05
CA GLU A 51 -4.15 -1.07 -7.84
C GLU A 51 -4.84 -0.91 -6.49
N LEU A 52 -4.13 -0.69 -5.39
CA LEU A 52 -4.75 -0.44 -4.08
C LEU A 52 -5.64 0.82 -4.09
N ALA A 53 -5.22 1.87 -4.79
CA ALA A 53 -6.03 3.07 -4.95
C ALA A 53 -7.27 2.83 -5.83
N ARG A 54 -7.17 1.91 -6.81
CA ARG A 54 -8.23 1.55 -7.75
C ARG A 54 -9.24 0.55 -7.21
N ILE A 55 -8.82 -0.40 -6.36
CA ILE A 55 -9.69 -1.39 -5.73
C ILE A 55 -10.63 -0.73 -4.71
N GLY A 56 -10.29 0.48 -4.22
CA GLY A 56 -11.20 1.32 -3.43
C GLY A 56 -11.87 0.53 -2.32
N TYR A 57 -11.09 0.10 -1.31
CA TYR A 57 -11.53 -0.74 -0.19
C TYR A 57 -13.02 -0.56 0.19
N GLU A 58 -13.88 -1.46 -0.30
CA GLU A 58 -15.26 -1.59 0.16
C GLU A 58 -15.21 -2.33 1.50
N LYS A 59 -15.57 -1.63 2.58
CA LYS A 59 -15.68 -2.23 3.92
C LYS A 59 -16.68 -3.40 3.82
N PRO A 60 -16.30 -4.66 4.12
CA PRO A 60 -17.27 -5.73 4.19
C PRO A 60 -18.22 -5.41 5.35
N SER A 61 -19.53 -5.42 5.07
CA SER A 61 -20.61 -5.34 6.05
C SER A 61 -20.57 -6.48 7.05
#